data_AF-A0A094IVS2-F1
#
_entry.id   AF-A0A094IVS2-F1
#
_cell.length_a   1.000
_cell.length_b   1.000
_cell.length_c   1.000
_cell.angle_alpha   90.00
_cell.angle_beta   90.00
_cell.angle_gamma   90.00
#
_symmetry.space_group_name_H-M   'P 1'
#
loop_
_entity.id
_entity.type
_entity.pdbx_description
1 polymer ?
#
loop_
_entity_poly.entity_id
_entity_poly.type
_entity_poly.pdbx_seq_one_letter_code
_entity_poly.pdbx_strand_id
1 'polypeptide(L)'
;MDTYRTGRDKKRIKIPEGYASREGRDGHVVAIPPGGTSREGRDGRVVAIKKGYTSREGRDGRVVAIPPGGTSREGRDGRVVAIPKGYTSREGRDGRVIAIPPGRTATESKTGRLKLLPKLK
;
A
#
# COMPACT_ATOMS: atom_id res chain seq x y z
N MET A 1 24.67 13.72 1.18
CA MET A 1 24.35 14.14 -0.21
C MET A 1 23.30 13.22 -0.78
N ASP A 2 22.18 13.75 -1.27
CA ASP A 2 21.14 12.93 -1.90
C ASP A 2 21.59 12.45 -3.28
N THR A 3 21.31 11.19 -3.60
CA THR A 3 21.64 10.60 -4.90
C THR A 3 20.38 10.36 -5.71
N TYR A 4 20.51 10.12 -7.02
CA TYR A 4 19.38 9.77 -7.88
C TYR A 4 19.63 8.41 -8.52
N ARG A 5 18.56 7.65 -8.75
CA ARG A 5 18.63 6.38 -9.47
C ARG A 5 17.55 6.34 -10.55
N THR A 6 17.94 5.95 -11.75
CA THR A 6 17.03 5.75 -12.89
C THR A 6 16.79 4.26 -13.05
N GLY A 7 15.52 3.86 -13.08
CA GLY A 7 15.12 2.48 -13.32
C GLY A 7 15.13 2.09 -14.80
N ARG A 8 14.99 0.80 -15.10
CA ARG A 8 14.75 0.32 -16.47
C ARG A 8 13.45 0.85 -17.08
N ASP A 9 12.51 1.28 -16.24
CA ASP A 9 11.30 2.01 -16.65
C ASP A 9 11.58 3.46 -17.11
N LYS A 10 12.85 3.87 -17.14
CA LYS A 10 13.35 5.22 -17.48
C LYS A 10 12.87 6.31 -16.51
N LYS A 11 12.28 5.96 -15.37
CA LYS A 11 11.89 6.92 -14.33
C LYS A 11 13.04 7.10 -13.36
N ARG A 12 13.31 8.35 -13.00
CA ARG A 12 14.34 8.72 -12.05
C ARG A 12 13.71 9.08 -10.71
N ILE A 13 14.22 8.52 -9.62
CA ILE A 13 13.81 8.87 -8.26
C ILE A 13 14.99 9.41 -7.46
N LYS A 14 14.67 10.25 -6.47
CA LYS A 14 15.61 10.69 -5.45
C LYS A 14 15.79 9.57 -4.42
N ILE A 15 17.04 9.26 -4.09
CA ILE A 15 17.45 8.40 -2.98
C ILE A 15 18.04 9.32 -1.91
N PRO A 16 17.28 9.58 -0.83
CA PRO A 16 17.79 10.40 0.26
C PRO A 16 19.04 9.80 0.89
N GLU A 17 19.86 10.63 1.52
CA GLU A 17 21.01 10.14 2.27
C GLU A 17 20.63 9.08 3.32
N GLY A 18 21.43 8.02 3.39
CA GLY A 18 21.19 6.86 4.26
C GLY A 18 20.11 5.88 3.76
N TYR A 19 19.41 6.17 2.67
CA TYR A 19 18.43 5.23 2.10
C TYR A 19 19.12 4.21 1.20
N ALA A 20 18.68 2.97 1.28
CA ALA A 20 18.97 1.97 0.25
C ALA A 20 18.01 2.14 -0.94
N SER A 21 18.27 1.43 -2.05
CA SER A 21 17.34 1.39 -3.19
C SER A 21 17.23 -0.01 -3.77
N ARG A 22 16.04 -0.36 -4.26
CA ARG A 22 15.77 -1.62 -4.95
C ARG A 22 14.93 -1.36 -6.20
N GLU A 23 15.31 -2.02 -7.28
CA GLU A 23 14.54 -2.02 -8.53
C GLU A 23 13.70 -3.29 -8.61
N GLY A 24 12.42 -3.16 -8.97
CA GLY A 24 11.54 -4.29 -9.23
C GLY A 24 11.73 -4.87 -10.62
N ARG A 25 11.13 -6.04 -10.87
CA ARG A 25 11.06 -6.63 -12.22
C ARG A 25 10.32 -5.74 -13.22
N ASP A 26 9.43 -4.87 -12.75
CA ASP A 26 8.76 -3.86 -13.56
C ASP A 26 9.69 -2.70 -13.99
N GLY A 27 10.93 -2.69 -13.52
CA GLY A 27 11.92 -1.66 -13.80
C GLY A 27 11.81 -0.44 -12.91
N HIS A 28 10.84 -0.37 -12.00
CA HIS A 28 10.67 0.77 -11.12
C HIS A 28 11.58 0.67 -9.89
N VAL A 29 12.22 1.79 -9.54
CA VAL A 29 13.12 1.88 -8.38
C VAL A 29 12.36 2.46 -7.19
N VAL A 30 12.57 1.87 -6.02
CA VAL A 30 12.02 2.33 -4.74
C VAL A 30 13.15 2.61 -3.75
N ALA A 31 13.06 3.76 -3.08
CA ALA A 31 13.94 4.12 -1.97
C ALA A 31 13.46 3.43 -0.68
N ILE A 32 14.39 2.84 0.07
CA ILE A 32 14.13 2.09 1.30
C ILE A 32 14.76 2.86 2.47
N PRO A 33 13.95 3.31 3.44
CA PRO A 33 14.46 4.08 4.57
C PRO A 33 15.39 3.25 5.47
N PRO A 34 16.29 3.90 6.25
CA PRO A 34 17.12 3.22 7.24
C PRO A 34 16.31 2.31 8.16
N GLY A 35 16.79 1.08 8.35
CA GLY A 35 16.11 0.06 9.16
C GLY A 35 14.80 -0.48 8.56
N GLY A 36 14.42 -0.02 7.36
CA GLY A 36 13.36 -0.61 6.57
C GLY A 36 13.85 -1.77 5.70
N THR A 37 12.90 -2.51 5.14
CA THR A 37 13.14 -3.57 4.17
C THR A 37 12.32 -3.31 2.91
N SER A 38 12.32 -4.25 1.97
CA SER A 38 11.45 -4.18 0.80
C SER A 38 10.90 -5.56 0.47
N ARG A 39 9.74 -5.57 -0.18
CA ARG A 39 9.15 -6.78 -0.75
C ARG A 39 8.67 -6.49 -2.16
N GLU A 40 8.95 -7.42 -3.06
CA GLU A 40 8.46 -7.38 -4.42
C GLU A 40 7.25 -8.30 -4.56
N GLY A 41 6.20 -7.79 -5.19
CA GLY A 41 5.02 -8.58 -5.51
C GLY A 41 5.21 -9.43 -6.76
N ARG A 42 4.31 -10.40 -6.97
CA ARG A 42 4.27 -11.16 -8.23
C ARG A 42 4.03 -10.26 -9.44
N ASP A 43 3.41 -9.10 -9.27
CA ASP A 43 3.24 -8.08 -10.31
C ASP A 43 4.55 -7.35 -10.69
N GLY A 44 5.67 -7.65 -10.02
CA GLY A 44 6.98 -7.09 -10.29
C GLY A 44 7.26 -5.77 -9.57
N ARG A 45 6.27 -5.21 -8.86
CA ARG A 45 6.43 -3.95 -8.13
C ARG A 45 7.07 -4.18 -6.78
N VAL A 46 8.07 -3.37 -6.46
CA VAL A 46 8.69 -3.31 -5.13
C VAL A 46 7.92 -2.34 -4.24
N VAL A 47 7.76 -2.69 -2.97
CA VAL A 47 7.23 -1.82 -1.92
C VAL A 47 8.25 -1.72 -0.80
N ALA A 48 8.60 -0.50 -0.40
CA ALA A 48 9.40 -0.26 0.80
C ALA A 48 8.55 -0.49 2.06
N ILE A 49 9.09 -1.27 2.98
CA ILE A 49 8.47 -1.60 4.26
C ILE A 49 9.29 -0.90 5.35
N LYS A 50 8.69 0.09 6.01
CA LYS A 50 9.36 0.85 7.07
C LYS A 50 9.66 -0.05 8.27
N LYS A 51 10.64 0.35 9.10
CA LYS A 51 10.94 -0.35 10.36
C LYS A 51 9.64 -0.53 11.18
N GLY A 52 9.41 -1.75 11.66
CA GLY A 52 8.22 -2.12 12.44
C GLY A 52 6.95 -2.36 11.63
N TYR A 53 6.95 -2.11 10.32
CA TYR A 53 5.83 -2.44 9.45
C TYR A 53 5.95 -3.91 9.01
N THR A 54 4.82 -4.55 8.74
CA THR A 54 4.76 -5.85 8.06
C THR A 54 4.27 -5.66 6.63
N SER A 55 4.14 -6.75 5.86
CA SER A 55 3.60 -6.67 4.50
C SER A 55 2.75 -7.87 4.16
N ARG A 56 1.77 -7.67 3.27
CA ARG A 56 0.96 -8.74 2.69
C ARG A 56 0.83 -8.51 1.19
N GLU A 57 0.87 -9.60 0.44
CA GLU A 57 0.59 -9.61 -0.98
C GLU A 57 -0.82 -10.13 -1.23
N GLY A 58 -1.55 -9.48 -2.13
CA GLY A 58 -2.87 -9.94 -2.57
C GLY A 58 -2.79 -11.02 -3.65
N ARG A 59 -3.93 -11.66 -3.93
CA ARG A 59 -4.05 -12.58 -5.07
C ARG A 59 -3.74 -11.91 -6.39
N ASP A 60 -3.96 -10.60 -6.49
CA ASP A 60 -3.61 -9.78 -7.65
C ASP A 60 -2.10 -9.51 -7.82
N GLY A 61 -1.26 -10.04 -6.91
CA GLY A 61 0.19 -9.94 -6.97
C GLY A 61 0.76 -8.65 -6.39
N ARG A 62 -0.08 -7.70 -5.94
CA ARG A 62 0.40 -6.43 -5.37
C ARG A 62 0.68 -6.57 -3.88
N VAL A 63 1.80 -6.01 -3.44
CA VAL A 63 2.19 -5.93 -2.02
C VAL A 63 1.64 -4.65 -1.38
N VAL A 64 1.27 -4.73 -0.11
CA VAL A 64 0.90 -3.60 0.73
C VAL A 64 1.68 -3.66 2.04
N ALA A 65 2.24 -2.52 2.46
CA ALA A 65 2.84 -2.35 3.77
C ALA A 65 1.76 -2.10 4.83
N ILE A 66 1.87 -2.77 5.98
CA ILE A 66 0.89 -2.71 7.07
C ILE A 66 1.56 -2.04 8.28
N PRO A 67 0.99 -0.95 8.82
CA PRO A 67 1.57 -0.23 9.95
C PRO A 67 1.53 -1.06 11.25
N PRO A 68 2.42 -0.77 12.21
CA PRO A 68 2.40 -1.41 13.52
C PRO A 68 1.02 -1.33 14.18
N GLY A 69 0.55 -2.46 14.72
CA GLY A 69 -0.78 -2.57 15.34
C GLY A 69 -1.96 -2.48 14.36
N GLY A 70 -1.70 -2.33 13.06
CA GLY A 70 -2.70 -2.46 12.01
C GLY A 70 -2.87 -3.92 11.55
N THR A 71 -3.93 -4.16 10.79
CA THR A 71 -4.21 -5.43 10.12
C THR A 71 -4.32 -5.21 8.61
N SER A 72 -4.75 -6.23 7.87
CA SER A 72 -5.08 -6.09 6.46
C SER A 72 -6.29 -6.92 6.09
N ARG A 73 -6.98 -6.51 5.04
CA ARG A 73 -8.08 -7.27 4.44
C ARG A 73 -7.90 -7.30 2.93
N GLU A 74 -8.17 -8.46 2.35
CA GLU A 74 -8.18 -8.65 0.91
C GLU A 74 -9.62 -8.66 0.41
N GLY A 75 -9.87 -7.90 -0.66
CA GLY A 75 -11.16 -7.90 -1.32
C GLY A 75 -11.34 -9.10 -2.25
N ARG A 76 -12.58 -9.33 -2.70
CA ARG A 76 -12.88 -10.32 -3.73
C ARG A 76 -12.13 -10.03 -5.03
N ASP A 77 -11.83 -8.77 -5.31
CA ASP A 77 -11.01 -8.34 -6.45
C ASP A 77 -9.50 -8.68 -6.32
N GLY A 78 -9.10 -9.35 -5.24
CA GLY A 78 -7.73 -9.78 -4.98
C GLY A 78 -6.82 -8.70 -4.42
N ARG A 79 -7.31 -7.46 -4.27
CA ARG A 79 -6.53 -6.33 -3.75
C ARG A 79 -6.49 -6.37 -2.22
N VAL A 80 -5.29 -6.34 -1.66
CA VAL A 80 -5.09 -6.14 -0.21
C VAL A 80 -5.15 -4.66 0.13
N VAL A 81 -5.74 -4.33 1.29
CA VAL A 81 -5.74 -3.01 1.91
C VAL A 81 -5.24 -3.13 3.35
N ALA A 82 -4.30 -2.26 3.72
CA ALA A 82 -3.89 -2.11 5.12
C ALA A 82 -4.96 -1.35 5.91
N ILE A 83 -5.23 -1.84 7.11
CA ILE A 83 -6.22 -1.28 8.04
C ILE A 83 -5.43 -0.81 9.27
N PRO A 84 -5.14 0.50 9.40
CA PRO A 84 -4.41 1.02 10.54
C PRO A 84 -5.13 0.74 11.87
N LYS A 85 -4.38 0.80 12.98
CA LYS A 85 -4.97 0.64 14.32
C LYS A 85 -6.12 1.64 14.53
N GLY A 86 -7.25 1.14 15.03
CA GLY A 86 -8.46 1.93 15.27
C GLY A 86 -9.32 2.18 14.04
N TYR A 87 -8.92 1.73 12.85
CA TYR A 87 -9.74 1.81 11.64
C TYR A 87 -10.59 0.54 11.54
N THR A 88 -11.75 0.66 10.90
CA THR A 88 -12.54 -0.49 10.44
C THR A 88 -12.36 -0.68 8.93
N SER A 89 -12.97 -1.70 8.35
CA SER A 89 -12.96 -1.88 6.90
C SER A 89 -14.32 -2.34 6.37
N ARG A 90 -14.59 -2.02 5.11
CA ARG A 90 -15.77 -2.49 4.39
C ARG A 90 -15.39 -2.82 2.96
N GLU A 91 -16.05 -3.82 2.41
CA GLU A 91 -15.92 -4.20 1.01
C GLU A 91 -17.19 -3.80 0.25
N GLY A 92 -17.00 -3.19 -0.92
CA GLY A 92 -18.09 -2.83 -1.82
C GLY A 92 -18.58 -4.03 -2.63
N ARG A 93 -19.73 -3.90 -3.30
CA ARG A 93 -20.19 -4.91 -4.26
C ARG A 93 -19.22 -5.08 -5.44
N ASP A 94 -18.41 -4.08 -5.75
CA ASP A 94 -17.33 -4.16 -6.74
C ASP A 94 -16.12 -5.00 -6.27
N GLY A 95 -16.18 -5.57 -5.07
CA GLY A 95 -15.13 -6.41 -4.49
C GLY A 95 -13.98 -5.64 -3.86
N ARG A 96 -13.98 -4.29 -3.92
CA ARG A 96 -12.92 -3.47 -3.36
C ARG A 96 -13.13 -3.21 -1.88
N VAL A 97 -12.09 -3.44 -1.10
CA VAL A 97 -12.02 -3.07 0.31
C VAL A 97 -11.56 -1.62 0.45
N ILE A 98 -12.10 -0.91 1.45
CA ILE A 98 -11.52 0.34 1.95
C ILE A 98 -11.30 0.23 3.47
N ALA A 99 -10.28 0.93 3.98
CA ALA A 99 -10.15 1.21 5.41
C ALA A 99 -10.95 2.48 5.76
N ILE A 100 -11.67 2.45 6.87
CA ILE A 100 -12.56 3.51 7.33
C ILE A 100 -11.97 4.07 8.64
N PRO A 101 -11.50 5.34 8.66
CA PRO A 101 -10.97 5.95 9.87
C PRO A 101 -12.06 6.20 10.92
N PRO A 102 -11.67 6.36 12.19
CA PRO A 102 -12.55 6.92 13.22
C PRO A 102 -13.24 8.20 12.75
N GLY A 103 -14.52 8.38 13.13
CA GLY A 103 -15.30 9.55 12.74
C GLY A 103 -15.77 9.56 11.27
N ARG A 104 -15.47 8.54 10.46
CA ARG A 104 -16.01 8.38 9.11
C ARG A 104 -16.95 7.17 9.01
N THR A 105 -17.80 7.22 8.00
CA THR A 105 -18.59 6.09 7.49
C THR A 105 -18.31 5.90 6.00
N ALA A 106 -18.88 4.87 5.40
CA ALA A 106 -18.79 4.61 3.97
C ALA A 106 -20.18 4.50 3.34
N THR A 107 -20.37 5.18 2.22
CA THR A 107 -21.53 4.98 1.34
C THR A 107 -21.11 4.21 0.09
N GLU A 108 -22.05 3.53 -0.54
CA GLU A 108 -21.81 2.73 -1.73
C GLU A 108 -22.54 3.32 -2.94
N SER A 109 -21.80 3.49 -4.03
CA SER A 109 -22.38 3.92 -5.30
C SER A 109 -23.14 2.79 -5.99
N LYS A 110 -23.91 3.13 -7.05
CA LYS A 110 -24.62 2.14 -7.87
C LYS A 110 -23.68 1.07 -8.44
N THR A 111 -22.44 1.45 -8.79
CA THR A 111 -21.41 0.53 -9.31
C THR A 111 -20.76 -0.35 -8.23
N GLY A 112 -21.21 -0.26 -6.99
CA GLY A 112 -20.66 -1.03 -5.87
C GLY A 112 -19.45 -0.40 -5.19
N ARG A 113 -18.92 0.71 -5.73
CA ARG A 113 -17.72 1.35 -5.19
C ARG A 113 -18.04 2.15 -3.93
N LEU A 114 -17.27 1.92 -2.88
CA LEU A 114 -17.38 2.64 -1.62
C LEU A 114 -16.71 4.03 -1.67
N LYS A 115 -17.29 4.99 -0.95
CA LYS A 115 -16.76 6.33 -0.71
C LYS A 115 -16.89 6.70 0.77
N LEU A 116 -15.86 7.34 1.33
CA LEU A 116 -15.86 7.79 2.72
C LEU A 116 -16.70 9.07 2.88
N LEU A 117 -17.47 9.13 3.97
CA LEU A 117 -18.25 10.29 4.38
C LEU A 117 -17.98 10.60 5.86
N PRO A 118 -18.12 11.85 6.31
CA PRO A 118 -18.21 12.16 7.73
C PRO A 118 -19.31 11.33 8.41
N LYS A 119 -19.09 10.87 9.64
CA LYS A 119 -20.22 10.41 10.47
C LYS A 119 -21.09 11.63 10.78
N LEU A 120 -22.37 11.55 10.42
CA LEU A 120 -23.35 12.51 10.90
C LEU A 120 -23.49 12.30 12.42
N LYS A 121 -23.52 13.41 13.17
CA LYS A 121 -23.78 13.39 14.61
C LYS A 121 -25.26 13.15 14.86
#